data_AF-A0A948Y9M7-F1
#
_entry.id   AF-A0A948Y9M7-F1
#
_cell.length_a   1.000
_cell.length_b   1.000
_cell.length_c   1.000
_cell.angle_alpha   90.00
_cell.angle_beta   90.00
_cell.angle_gamma   90.00
#
_symmetry.space_group_name_H-M   'P 1'
#
loop_
_entity.id
_entity.type
_entity.pdbx_description
1 polymer ?
#
loop_
_entity_poly.entity_id
_entity_poly.type
_entity_poly.pdbx_seq_one_letter_code
_entity_poly.pdbx_strand_id
1 'polypeptide(L)' 'MTIKKLFIANRGEIAVRAALTCEKRKIKAVIPYSFSDSNSLATRMADK' A
#
# COMPACT_ATOMS: atom_id res chain seq x y z
N MET A 1 -4.21 18.58 -9.88
CA MET A 1 -3.01 17.74 -9.64
C MET A 1 -3.42 16.28 -9.73
N THR A 2 -2.69 15.45 -10.49
CA THR A 2 -2.99 14.02 -10.61
C THR A 2 -1.96 13.21 -9.83
N ILE A 3 -2.39 12.52 -8.77
CA ILE A 3 -1.52 11.63 -7.99
C ILE A 3 -1.31 10.35 -8.81
N LYS A 4 -0.04 10.04 -9.13
CA LYS A 4 0.34 8.84 -9.89
C LYS A 4 0.88 7.71 -9.02
N LYS A 5 1.53 8.06 -7.90
CA LYS A 5 2.13 7.13 -6.94
C LYS A 5 1.95 7.68 -5.52
N LEU A 6 1.61 6.82 -4.57
CA LEU A 6 1.38 7.16 -3.16
C LEU A 6 2.21 6.25 -2.25
N PHE A 7 2.91 6.84 -1.29
CA PHE A 7 3.58 6.10 -0.22
C PHE A 7 2.66 6.02 1.01
N ILE A 8 2.21 4.83 1.35
CA ILE A 8 1.31 4.56 2.47
C ILE A 8 2.16 4.20 3.68
N ALA A 9 2.53 5.20 4.49
CA ALA A 9 3.35 5.02 5.69
C ALA A 9 2.56 4.39 6.85
N ASN A 10 2.03 3.19 6.65
CA ASN A 10 1.24 2.45 7.63
C ASN A 10 1.33 0.93 7.38
N ARG A 11 0.76 0.13 8.29
CA ARG A 11 0.73 -1.35 8.24
C ARG A 11 -0.68 -1.89 8.47
N GLY A 12 -0.84 -3.21 8.34
CA GLY A 12 -2.09 -3.89 8.70
C GLY A 12 -3.30 -3.47 7.85
N GLU A 13 -4.50 -3.53 8.44
CA GLU A 13 -5.79 -3.33 7.74
C GLU A 13 -5.93 -1.95 7.10
N ILE A 14 -5.38 -0.91 7.74
CA ILE A 14 -5.53 0.46 7.24
C ILE A 14 -4.68 0.69 5.98
N ALA A 15 -3.50 0.04 5.92
CA ALA A 15 -2.67 0.04 4.72
C ALA A 15 -3.36 -0.70 3.56
N VAL A 16 -4.02 -1.83 3.85
CA VAL A 16 -4.83 -2.58 2.88
C VAL A 16 -5.99 -1.71 2.35
N ARG A 17 -6.74 -1.06 3.22
CA ARG A 17 -7.85 -0.17 2.84
C ARG A 17 -7.38 0.97 1.92
N ALA A 18 -6.25 1.59 2.24
CA ALA A 18 -5.68 2.66 1.42
C ALA A 18 -5.20 2.13 0.05
N ALA A 19 -4.54 0.97 0.02
CA ALA A 19 -4.08 0.33 -1.22
C ALA A 19 -5.24 -0.01 -2.17
N LEU A 20 -6.33 -0.60 -1.65
CA LEU A 20 -7.55 -0.89 -2.42
C LEU A 20 -8.18 0.38 -3.02
N THR A 21 -8.07 1.51 -2.32
CA THR A 21 -8.54 2.79 -2.84
C THR A 21 -7.64 3.29 -3.97
N CYS A 22 -6.31 3.15 -3.82
CA CYS A 22 -5.35 3.52 -4.85
C CYS A 22 -5.54 2.69 -6.12
N GLU A 23 -5.74 1.38 -5.99
CA GLU A 23 -6.02 0.47 -7.11
C GLU A 23 -7.26 0.90 -7.91
N LYS A 24 -8.39 1.15 -7.23
CA LYS A 24 -9.63 1.65 -7.87
C LYS A 24 -9.44 2.98 -8.60
N ARG A 25 -8.48 3.78 -8.15
CA ARG A 25 -8.15 5.09 -8.72
C ARG A 25 -7.01 5.03 -9.74
N LYS A 26 -6.46 3.85 -10.03
CA LYS A 26 -5.28 3.65 -10.91
C LYS A 26 -4.05 4.43 -10.41
N ILE A 27 -3.87 4.51 -9.10
CA ILE A 27 -2.73 5.12 -8.42
C ILE A 27 -1.82 3.98 -7.94
N LYS A 28 -0.52 4.05 -8.23
CA LYS A 28 0.45 3.07 -7.72
C LYS A 28 0.65 3.26 -6.22
N ALA A 29 0.66 2.18 -5.44
CA ALA A 29 0.79 2.24 -3.98
C ALA A 29 2.08 1.57 -3.50
N VAL A 30 2.89 2.27 -2.71
CA VAL A 30 4.07 1.71 -2.02
C VAL A 30 3.79 1.64 -0.54
N ILE A 31 4.02 0.48 0.08
CA ILE A 31 3.82 0.25 1.51
C ILE A 31 5.17 -0.19 2.11
N PRO A 32 5.74 0.54 3.08
CA PRO A 32 6.90 0.06 3.81
C PRO A 32 6.49 -1.04 4.78
N TYR A 33 7.37 -2.00 5.01
CA TYR A 33 7.17 -3.06 5.99
C TYR A 33 8.47 -3.36 6.72
N SER A 34 8.36 -3.80 7.98
CA SER A 34 9.49 -4.35 8.73
C SER A 34 9.67 -5.83 8.39
N PHE A 35 10.83 -6.40 8.66
CA PHE A 35 11.08 -7.83 8.39
C PHE A 35 10.02 -8.76 9.02
N SER A 36 9.52 -8.42 10.21
CA SER A 36 8.44 -9.15 10.88
C SER A 36 7.09 -9.10 10.14
N ASP A 37 6.84 -8.03 9.38
CA ASP A 37 5.61 -7.84 8.59
C ASP A 37 5.75 -8.32 7.13
N SER A 38 6.85 -9.01 6.78
CA SER A 38 7.14 -9.49 5.42
C SER A 38 6.03 -10.33 4.79
N ASN A 39 5.30 -11.08 5.61
CA ASN A 39 4.20 -11.95 5.17
C ASN A 39 2.80 -11.34 5.38
N SER A 40 2.71 -10.05 5.75
CA SER A 40 1.43 -9.39 5.97
C SER A 40 0.64 -9.21 4.66
N LEU A 41 -0.69 -9.14 4.76
CA LEU A 41 -1.54 -8.87 3.60
C LEU A 41 -1.21 -7.52 2.96
N ALA A 42 -0.98 -6.48 3.78
CA ALA A 42 -0.58 -5.16 3.30
C ALA A 42 0.69 -5.22 2.44
N THR A 43 1.71 -5.94 2.91
CA THR A 43 2.98 -6.11 2.17
C THR A 43 2.78 -6.80 0.83
N ARG A 44 1.94 -7.86 0.77
CA ARG A 44 1.65 -8.57 -0.49
C ARG A 44 0.87 -7.74 -1.50
N MET A 45 0.18 -6.68 -1.05
CA MET A 45 -0.61 -5.78 -1.88
C MET A 45 0.18 -4.55 -2.34
N ALA A 46 1.41 -4.35 -1.87
CA ALA A 46 2.23 -3.23 -2.28
C ALA A 46 2.70 -3.40 -3.74
N ASP A 47 2.60 -2.34 -4.53
CA ASP A 47 3.35 -2.26 -5.78
C ASP A 47 4.84 -2.07 -5.45
N LYS A 48 5.71 -2.71 -6.24
CA LYS A 48 7.17 -2.51 -6.16
C LYS A 48 7.55 -1.09 -6.63
#